data_AF-A0A5C1HV10-F1
#
_entry.id   AF-A0A5C1HV10-F1
#
_cell.length_a   1.000
_cell.length_b   1.000
_cell.length_c   1.000
_cell.angle_alpha   90.00
_cell.angle_beta   90.00
_cell.angle_gamma   90.00
#
_symmetry.space_group_name_H-M   'P 1'
#
loop_
_entity.id
_entity.type
_entity.pdbx_description
1 polymer ?
#
loop_
_entity_poly.entity_id
_entity_poly.type
_entity_poly.pdbx_seq_one_letter_code
_entity_poly.pdbx_strand_id
1 'polypeptide(L)'
;MKIRYSIAAFFLASIAIFACKKYDNDYKGFLNNHEVTYPGLATKVSFHPGNLRAVLVWHPSPDPSIKNYKITWNNATDSVIVDASSHSPADSISVSIPNLKEYVYSFRLVARDNAGNTSVGQDINNVRVYGPAYQSALLNRSYNTANPFLVNDNGSVRLFFIKADTGNVSTTIKYTNTAGAEATKELSADSAGITLTDLKLGTAIQYRSSYKPTLDAVDVFNAPAFDDFPKIYGIVECDKSLFKPYNLPTDIPSAYGWETYYLWDKSTNEPGFHTPGTSMPQWFTFDMGQQASLAKMKIWQRTSALYNYGNPKRFEIYGSNSPSADGSYNSWTKLASFTSVKPSGLPTGQTTQADADFAAAGEPFTFPADLPAYRYIRFKVLETWGGTNYFHLIELTMYKVDK
;
A
#
# COMPACT_ATOMS: atom_id res chain seq x y z
N MET A 1 -77.15 -52.38 65.48
CA MET A 1 -76.83 -52.27 64.04
C MET A 1 -75.71 -51.27 63.70
N LYS A 2 -74.72 -51.03 64.59
CA LYS A 2 -73.56 -50.14 64.33
C LYS A 2 -72.20 -50.87 64.28
N ILE A 3 -72.07 -52.03 64.95
CA ILE A 3 -70.78 -52.76 65.05
C ILE A 3 -70.47 -53.60 63.79
N ARG A 4 -71.48 -54.06 63.04
CA ARG A 4 -71.27 -54.88 61.82
C ARG A 4 -70.79 -54.06 60.61
N TYR A 5 -71.11 -52.77 60.54
CA TYR A 5 -70.62 -51.88 59.48
C TYR A 5 -69.17 -51.43 59.71
N SER A 6 -68.72 -51.34 60.97
CA SER A 6 -67.33 -50.98 61.30
C SER A 6 -66.33 -52.08 60.96
N ILE A 7 -66.69 -53.37 61.11
CA ILE A 7 -65.79 -54.48 60.73
C ILE A 7 -65.70 -54.63 59.21
N ALA A 8 -66.81 -54.45 58.48
CA ALA A 8 -66.80 -54.46 57.01
C ALA A 8 -66.03 -53.25 56.43
N ALA A 9 -66.16 -52.06 57.01
CA ALA A 9 -65.39 -50.88 56.60
C ALA A 9 -63.89 -51.02 56.91
N PHE A 10 -63.53 -51.68 58.02
CA PHE A 10 -62.13 -51.95 58.37
C PHE A 10 -61.50 -53.02 57.47
N PHE A 11 -62.27 -54.03 57.05
CA PHE A 11 -61.83 -55.03 56.06
C PHE A 11 -61.71 -54.44 54.64
N LEU A 12 -62.62 -53.54 54.25
CA LEU A 12 -62.56 -52.84 52.96
C LEU A 12 -61.40 -51.82 52.91
N ALA A 13 -61.13 -51.14 54.02
CA ALA A 13 -59.99 -50.22 54.14
C ALA A 13 -58.64 -50.94 54.18
N SER A 14 -58.56 -52.15 54.76
CA SER A 14 -57.33 -52.96 54.76
C SER A 14 -57.01 -53.60 53.41
N ILE A 15 -58.01 -53.85 52.55
CA ILE A 15 -57.79 -54.26 51.15
C ILE A 15 -57.27 -53.10 50.29
N ALA A 16 -57.65 -51.85 50.58
CA ALA A 16 -57.18 -50.67 49.85
C ALA A 16 -55.68 -50.34 50.07
N ILE A 17 -55.08 -50.78 51.18
CA ILE A 17 -53.66 -50.54 51.50
C ILE A 17 -52.71 -51.52 50.80
N PHE A 18 -53.21 -52.66 50.31
CA PHE A 18 -52.44 -53.65 49.55
C PHE A 18 -52.61 -53.53 48.02
N ALA A 19 -53.48 -52.64 47.54
CA ALA A 19 -53.78 -52.47 46.11
C ALA A 19 -52.82 -51.51 45.38
N CYS A 20 -51.94 -50.79 46.08
CA CYS A 20 -50.89 -49.99 45.46
C CYS A 20 -49.66 -50.86 45.14
N LYS A 21 -49.66 -51.54 43.99
CA LYS A 21 -48.38 -51.94 43.38
C LYS A 21 -47.68 -50.67 42.90
N LYS A 22 -46.49 -50.41 43.44
CA LYS A 22 -45.58 -49.37 42.93
C LYS A 22 -45.07 -49.81 41.56
N TYR A 23 -45.53 -49.14 40.51
CA TYR A 23 -45.11 -49.31 39.12
C TYR A 23 -43.77 -48.61 38.81
N ASP A 24 -42.99 -48.29 39.84
CA ASP A 24 -41.76 -47.47 39.80
C ASP A 24 -40.62 -48.09 38.97
N ASN A 25 -40.77 -49.34 38.49
CA ASN A 25 -39.77 -50.04 37.68
C ASN A 25 -40.32 -50.59 36.36
N ASP A 26 -41.61 -50.42 36.07
CA ASP A 26 -42.23 -50.94 34.84
C ASP A 26 -41.62 -50.30 33.58
N TYR A 27 -41.11 -49.06 33.71
CA TYR A 27 -40.38 -48.42 32.61
C TYR A 27 -39.05 -49.11 32.26
N LYS A 28 -38.43 -49.82 33.21
CA LYS A 28 -37.18 -50.56 32.96
C LYS A 28 -37.40 -51.73 32.02
N GLY A 29 -38.59 -52.31 32.01
CA GLY A 29 -39.01 -53.34 31.05
C GLY A 29 -39.07 -52.81 29.60
N PHE A 30 -39.39 -51.53 29.41
CA PHE A 30 -39.34 -50.87 28.09
C PHE A 30 -37.91 -50.48 27.65
N LEU A 31 -36.91 -50.61 28.53
CA LEU A 31 -35.51 -50.29 28.28
C LEU A 31 -34.59 -51.53 28.34
N ASN A 32 -35.13 -52.75 28.24
CA ASN A 32 -34.38 -54.00 28.39
C ASN A 32 -33.55 -54.07 29.70
N ASN A 33 -34.06 -53.50 30.80
CA ASN A 33 -33.38 -53.38 32.10
C ASN A 33 -32.04 -52.60 32.08
N HIS A 34 -31.80 -51.74 31.10
CA HIS A 34 -30.62 -50.86 31.07
C HIS A 34 -31.04 -49.39 30.99
N GLU A 35 -30.52 -48.55 31.88
CA GLU A 35 -30.70 -47.10 31.78
C GLU A 35 -29.74 -46.55 30.71
N VAL A 36 -30.26 -45.87 29.69
CA VAL A 36 -29.40 -45.22 28.70
C VAL A 36 -28.94 -43.87 29.27
N THR A 37 -27.73 -43.83 29.79
CA THR A 37 -27.12 -42.60 30.31
C THR A 37 -26.59 -41.76 29.15
N TYR A 38 -26.95 -40.47 29.12
CA TYR A 38 -26.43 -39.52 28.15
C TYR A 38 -25.60 -38.46 28.87
N PRO A 39 -24.28 -38.39 28.64
CA PRO A 39 -23.47 -37.28 29.12
C PRO A 39 -24.01 -35.93 28.63
N GLY A 40 -23.79 -34.89 29.42
CA GLY A 40 -24.21 -33.52 29.12
C GLY A 40 -23.70 -33.01 27.76
N LEU A 41 -24.47 -32.13 27.13
CA LEU A 41 -24.09 -31.53 25.85
C LEU A 41 -23.08 -30.40 26.04
N ALA A 42 -22.14 -30.28 25.10
CA ALA A 42 -21.42 -29.03 24.88
C ALA A 42 -22.41 -27.94 24.46
N THR A 43 -22.02 -26.66 24.50
CA THR A 43 -22.90 -25.57 24.06
C THR A 43 -22.11 -24.53 23.29
N LYS A 44 -22.81 -23.57 22.65
CA LYS A 44 -22.22 -22.45 21.92
C LYS A 44 -21.11 -22.87 20.95
N VAL A 45 -21.40 -23.89 20.15
CA VAL A 45 -20.43 -24.41 19.18
C VAL A 45 -20.30 -23.44 18.01
N SER A 46 -19.08 -23.07 17.69
CA SER A 46 -18.72 -22.21 16.57
C SER A 46 -17.51 -22.79 15.84
N PHE A 47 -17.18 -22.19 14.70
CA PHE A 47 -15.99 -22.54 13.95
C PHE A 47 -15.32 -21.28 13.39
N HIS A 48 -14.04 -21.41 13.09
CA HIS A 48 -13.25 -20.41 12.41
C HIS A 48 -12.55 -21.05 11.21
N PRO A 49 -12.78 -20.53 10.00
CA PRO A 49 -12.21 -21.09 8.80
C PRO A 49 -10.70 -20.81 8.71
N GLY A 50 -9.95 -21.75 8.13
CA GLY A 50 -8.50 -21.64 7.94
C GLY A 50 -8.03 -22.20 6.61
N ASN A 51 -6.71 -22.17 6.42
CA ASN A 51 -6.04 -22.73 5.25
C ASN A 51 -5.83 -24.24 5.42
N LEU A 52 -6.60 -25.03 4.66
CA LEU A 52 -6.60 -26.49 4.72
C LEU A 52 -6.82 -27.03 6.15
N ARG A 53 -7.55 -26.26 6.96
CA ARG A 53 -7.91 -26.58 8.34
C ARG A 53 -9.19 -25.87 8.77
N ALA A 54 -9.81 -26.39 9.83
CA ALA A 54 -10.90 -25.73 10.55
C ALA A 54 -10.56 -25.67 12.04
N VAL A 55 -10.84 -24.55 12.70
CA VAL A 55 -10.79 -24.47 14.16
C VAL A 55 -12.21 -24.53 14.68
N LEU A 56 -12.52 -25.54 15.49
CA LEU A 56 -13.82 -25.67 16.14
C LEU A 56 -13.70 -25.20 17.58
N VAL A 57 -14.70 -24.48 18.07
CA VAL A 57 -14.74 -23.95 19.44
C VAL A 57 -16.08 -24.29 20.05
N TRP A 58 -16.10 -24.71 21.32
CA TRP A 58 -17.32 -24.98 22.08
C TRP A 58 -17.12 -24.66 23.55
N HIS A 59 -18.24 -24.50 24.26
CA HIS A 59 -18.27 -24.40 25.71
C HIS A 59 -18.59 -25.78 26.30
N PRO A 60 -17.85 -26.25 27.32
CA PRO A 60 -18.07 -27.56 27.90
C PRO A 60 -19.37 -27.61 28.72
N SER A 61 -19.82 -28.83 28.99
CA SER A 61 -20.98 -29.07 29.85
C SER A 61 -20.58 -29.01 31.32
N PRO A 62 -21.47 -28.62 32.26
CA PRO A 62 -21.21 -28.72 33.70
C PRO A 62 -21.13 -30.16 34.21
N ASP A 63 -21.43 -31.15 33.37
CA ASP A 63 -21.39 -32.57 33.71
C ASP A 63 -19.94 -33.07 33.91
N PRO A 64 -19.52 -33.39 35.15
CA PRO A 64 -18.14 -33.79 35.46
C PRO A 64 -17.80 -35.21 34.99
N SER A 65 -18.79 -35.99 34.52
CA SER A 65 -18.58 -37.35 34.02
C SER A 65 -17.90 -37.38 32.65
N ILE A 66 -18.00 -36.29 31.88
CA ILE A 66 -17.41 -36.15 30.54
C ILE A 66 -15.88 -36.19 30.64
N LYS A 67 -15.24 -36.96 29.77
CA LYS A 67 -13.77 -37.13 29.76
C LYS A 67 -13.13 -36.64 28.47
N ASN A 68 -13.82 -36.80 27.37
CA ASN A 68 -13.36 -36.28 26.09
C ASN A 68 -14.54 -36.02 25.16
N TYR A 69 -14.23 -35.30 24.10
CA TYR A 69 -15.10 -35.01 22.99
C TYR A 69 -14.60 -35.76 21.76
N LYS A 70 -15.47 -36.52 21.12
CA LYS A 70 -15.20 -37.10 19.80
C LYS A 70 -15.83 -36.20 18.75
N ILE A 71 -15.00 -35.72 17.84
CA ILE A 71 -15.45 -34.95 16.68
C ILE A 71 -15.26 -35.82 15.45
N THR A 72 -16.29 -35.96 14.64
CA THR A 72 -16.26 -36.78 13.42
C THR A 72 -16.68 -35.97 12.20
N TRP A 73 -16.11 -36.28 11.04
CA TRP A 73 -16.49 -35.73 9.74
C TRP A 73 -16.43 -36.82 8.67
N ASN A 74 -16.75 -36.46 7.42
CA ASN A 74 -16.68 -37.38 6.28
C ASN A 74 -17.52 -38.67 6.52
N ASN A 75 -18.80 -38.49 6.87
CA ASN A 75 -19.70 -39.59 7.25
C ASN A 75 -19.16 -40.47 8.38
N ALA A 76 -18.51 -39.85 9.36
CA ALA A 76 -17.91 -40.46 10.55
C ALA A 76 -16.77 -41.45 10.28
N THR A 77 -16.20 -41.44 9.07
CA THR A 77 -14.99 -42.22 8.75
C THR A 77 -13.74 -41.59 9.35
N ASP A 78 -13.72 -40.27 9.45
CA ASP A 78 -12.64 -39.52 10.07
C ASP A 78 -13.05 -38.97 11.44
N SER A 79 -12.11 -38.91 12.39
CA SER A 79 -12.38 -38.35 13.71
C SER A 79 -11.14 -37.83 14.43
N VAL A 80 -11.37 -36.96 15.41
CA VAL A 80 -10.39 -36.54 16.41
C VAL A 80 -11.01 -36.64 17.80
N ILE A 81 -10.17 -36.94 18.79
CA ILE A 81 -10.56 -36.98 20.20
C ILE A 81 -9.86 -35.80 20.89
N VAL A 82 -10.62 -35.04 21.66
CA VAL A 82 -10.14 -33.89 22.42
C VAL A 82 -10.52 -34.09 23.87
N ASP A 83 -9.55 -34.08 24.78
CA ASP A 83 -9.83 -34.27 26.20
C ASP A 83 -10.67 -33.11 26.76
N ALA A 84 -11.54 -33.43 27.73
CA ALA A 84 -12.35 -32.45 28.43
C ALA A 84 -11.48 -31.73 29.47
N SER A 85 -10.80 -30.67 29.03
CA SER A 85 -9.90 -29.87 29.87
C SER A 85 -10.63 -29.02 30.94
N SER A 86 -11.95 -28.83 30.78
CA SER A 86 -12.80 -28.12 31.73
C SER A 86 -14.24 -28.64 31.67
N HIS A 87 -14.96 -28.46 32.77
CA HIS A 87 -16.41 -28.66 32.90
C HIS A 87 -17.13 -27.36 33.26
N SER A 88 -16.47 -26.21 33.16
CA SER A 88 -17.11 -24.91 33.41
C SER A 88 -17.73 -24.36 32.12
N PRO A 89 -19.05 -24.14 32.03
CA PRO A 89 -19.68 -23.57 30.83
C PRO A 89 -19.22 -22.14 30.50
N ALA A 90 -18.50 -21.47 31.41
CA ALA A 90 -17.88 -20.18 31.16
C ALA A 90 -16.59 -20.30 30.32
N ASP A 91 -15.94 -21.45 30.33
CA ASP A 91 -14.71 -21.71 29.59
C ASP A 91 -15.01 -22.07 28.14
N SER A 92 -13.97 -22.02 27.29
CA SER A 92 -14.02 -22.52 25.93
C SER A 92 -12.95 -23.59 25.71
N ILE A 93 -13.32 -24.61 24.94
CA ILE A 93 -12.43 -25.64 24.42
C ILE A 93 -12.37 -25.48 22.91
N SER A 94 -11.19 -25.65 22.33
CA SER A 94 -11.02 -25.57 20.89
C SER A 94 -10.10 -26.65 20.35
N VAL A 95 -10.26 -26.98 19.07
CA VAL A 95 -9.36 -27.87 18.34
C VAL A 95 -9.15 -27.36 16.92
N SER A 96 -7.91 -27.43 16.44
CA SER A 96 -7.60 -27.25 15.03
C SER A 96 -7.54 -28.62 14.35
N ILE A 97 -8.36 -28.81 13.33
CA ILE A 97 -8.38 -30.03 12.51
C ILE A 97 -7.57 -29.74 11.23
N PRO A 98 -6.32 -30.23 11.14
CA PRO A 98 -5.44 -29.95 10.01
C PRO A 98 -5.70 -30.89 8.83
N ASN A 99 -5.00 -30.64 7.71
CA ASN A 99 -4.95 -31.50 6.53
C ASN A 99 -6.31 -31.76 5.88
N LEU A 100 -7.24 -30.81 6.01
CA LEU A 100 -8.51 -30.83 5.31
C LEU A 100 -8.30 -30.38 3.86
N LYS A 101 -9.17 -30.84 2.96
CA LYS A 101 -9.21 -30.31 1.59
C LYS A 101 -9.98 -29.00 1.61
N GLU A 102 -9.73 -28.13 0.63
CA GLU A 102 -10.54 -26.93 0.45
C GLU A 102 -11.95 -27.33 0.01
N TYR A 103 -12.90 -27.27 0.94
CA TYR A 103 -14.28 -27.74 0.76
C TYR A 103 -15.21 -27.18 1.85
N VAL A 104 -16.49 -27.59 1.82
CA VAL A 104 -17.45 -27.31 2.90
C VAL A 104 -17.68 -28.60 3.68
N TYR A 105 -17.45 -28.57 4.98
CA TYR A 105 -17.59 -29.73 5.86
C TYR A 105 -18.79 -29.60 6.80
N SER A 106 -19.28 -30.75 7.22
CA SER A 106 -20.11 -30.90 8.41
C SER A 106 -19.35 -31.75 9.43
N PHE A 107 -19.29 -31.27 10.66
CA PHE A 107 -18.70 -31.98 11.79
C PHE A 107 -19.78 -32.36 12.79
N ARG A 108 -19.60 -33.48 13.48
CA ARG A 108 -20.43 -33.87 14.62
C ARG A 108 -19.58 -33.96 15.88
N LEU A 109 -19.94 -33.19 16.90
CA LEU A 109 -19.30 -33.17 18.22
C LEU A 109 -20.13 -34.01 19.20
N VAL A 110 -19.50 -34.96 19.86
CA VAL A 110 -20.14 -35.84 20.85
C VAL A 110 -19.30 -35.88 22.13
N ALA A 111 -19.93 -35.64 23.28
CA ALA A 111 -19.27 -35.79 24.58
C ALA A 111 -19.31 -37.26 25.03
N ARG A 112 -18.22 -37.76 25.62
CA ARG A 112 -18.10 -39.14 26.08
C ARG A 112 -17.65 -39.22 27.53
N ASP A 113 -18.26 -40.12 28.29
CA ASP A 113 -17.85 -40.46 29.65
C ASP A 113 -16.86 -41.64 29.67
N ASN A 114 -16.47 -42.07 30.87
CA ASN A 114 -15.59 -43.23 31.09
C ASN A 114 -16.25 -44.58 30.80
N ALA A 115 -17.59 -44.66 30.81
CA ALA A 115 -18.34 -45.89 30.55
C ALA A 115 -18.59 -46.10 29.05
N GLY A 116 -18.19 -45.16 28.20
CA GLY A 116 -18.40 -45.20 26.76
C GLY A 116 -19.76 -44.67 26.33
N ASN A 117 -20.56 -44.09 27.24
CA ASN A 117 -21.80 -43.44 26.88
C ASN A 117 -21.51 -42.15 26.11
N THR A 118 -22.45 -41.78 25.23
CA THR A 118 -22.29 -40.65 24.33
C THR A 118 -23.46 -39.69 24.47
N SER A 119 -23.21 -38.38 24.44
CA SER A 119 -24.31 -37.41 24.36
C SER A 119 -25.08 -37.55 23.03
N VAL A 120 -26.25 -36.91 22.92
CA VAL A 120 -27.03 -36.91 21.67
C VAL A 120 -26.29 -36.28 20.47
N GLY A 121 -25.21 -35.53 20.74
CA GLY A 121 -24.33 -34.93 19.73
C GLY A 121 -24.82 -33.59 19.19
N GLN A 122 -23.89 -32.84 18.60
CA GLN A 122 -24.14 -31.53 18.00
C GLN A 122 -23.49 -31.44 16.62
N ASP A 123 -24.29 -31.04 15.63
CA ASP A 123 -23.84 -30.90 14.25
C ASP A 123 -23.39 -29.45 14.01
N ILE A 124 -22.19 -29.31 13.44
CA ILE A 124 -21.57 -28.05 13.03
C ILE A 124 -21.53 -28.08 11.51
N ASN A 125 -22.50 -27.41 10.90
CA ASN A 125 -22.71 -27.46 9.45
C ASN A 125 -22.09 -26.25 8.75
N ASN A 126 -21.86 -26.38 7.44
CA ASN A 126 -21.36 -25.33 6.57
C ASN A 126 -19.98 -24.77 6.97
N VAL A 127 -19.12 -25.62 7.54
CA VAL A 127 -17.75 -25.24 7.91
C VAL A 127 -16.91 -25.13 6.64
N ARG A 128 -16.73 -23.91 6.14
CA ARG A 128 -15.91 -23.63 4.97
C ARG A 128 -14.43 -23.75 5.33
N VAL A 129 -13.69 -24.56 4.60
CA VAL A 129 -12.23 -24.62 4.64
C VAL A 129 -11.71 -23.96 3.36
N TYR A 130 -10.78 -23.03 3.50
CA TYR A 130 -10.16 -22.32 2.37
C TYR A 130 -8.79 -22.92 2.05
N GLY A 131 -8.25 -22.60 0.89
CA GLY A 131 -7.00 -23.21 0.42
C GLY A 131 -6.47 -22.57 -0.87
N PRO A 132 -5.72 -23.35 -1.68
CA PRO A 132 -5.11 -22.86 -2.91
C PRO A 132 -6.07 -22.23 -3.91
N ALA A 133 -7.32 -22.69 -4.02
CA ALA A 133 -8.29 -22.12 -4.95
C ALA A 133 -8.69 -20.70 -4.53
N TYR A 134 -9.02 -20.50 -3.24
CA TYR A 134 -9.23 -19.14 -2.70
C TYR A 134 -8.00 -18.26 -2.88
N GLN A 135 -6.82 -18.78 -2.54
CA GLN A 135 -5.57 -18.03 -2.67
C GLN A 135 -5.30 -17.60 -4.12
N SER A 136 -5.55 -18.47 -5.10
CA SER A 136 -5.32 -18.21 -6.51
C SER A 136 -6.21 -17.10 -7.10
N ALA A 137 -7.35 -16.84 -6.46
CA ALA A 137 -8.29 -15.80 -6.87
C ALA A 137 -7.97 -14.42 -6.26
N LEU A 138 -7.02 -14.34 -5.34
CA LEU A 138 -6.65 -13.08 -4.69
C LEU A 138 -5.82 -12.20 -5.63
N LEU A 139 -6.19 -10.93 -5.70
CA LEU A 139 -5.46 -9.88 -6.41
C LEU A 139 -4.78 -8.95 -5.40
N ASN A 140 -3.72 -8.27 -5.82
CA ASN A 140 -3.13 -7.23 -4.99
C ASN A 140 -4.00 -5.96 -5.01
N ARG A 141 -4.04 -5.27 -3.88
CA ARG A 141 -4.62 -3.94 -3.75
C ARG A 141 -3.88 -2.99 -4.70
N SER A 142 -4.60 -2.40 -5.65
CA SER A 142 -3.99 -1.51 -6.63
C SER A 142 -3.40 -0.24 -6.00
N TYR A 143 -2.33 0.28 -6.60
CA TYR A 143 -1.85 1.61 -6.29
C TYR A 143 -2.73 2.71 -6.94
N ASN A 144 -2.61 3.95 -6.48
CA ASN A 144 -3.28 5.08 -7.13
C ASN A 144 -2.57 5.44 -8.44
N THR A 145 -3.16 5.12 -9.60
CA THR A 145 -2.50 5.33 -10.89
C THR A 145 -2.39 6.79 -11.31
N ALA A 146 -3.28 7.67 -10.82
CA ALA A 146 -3.24 9.10 -11.12
C ALA A 146 -2.13 9.82 -10.34
N ASN A 147 -1.92 9.43 -9.09
CA ASN A 147 -0.88 9.99 -8.21
C ASN A 147 -0.23 8.85 -7.40
N PRO A 148 0.65 8.04 -8.01
CA PRO A 148 1.18 6.84 -7.38
C PRO A 148 2.08 7.15 -6.19
N PHE A 149 2.86 8.22 -6.26
CA PHE A 149 3.81 8.56 -5.20
C PHE A 149 4.02 10.07 -5.06
N LEU A 150 4.61 10.46 -3.93
CA LEU A 150 5.16 11.78 -3.66
C LEU A 150 6.58 11.62 -3.12
N VAL A 151 7.55 12.27 -3.75
CA VAL A 151 8.91 12.41 -3.23
C VAL A 151 8.97 13.70 -2.41
N ASN A 152 9.24 13.58 -1.11
CA ASN A 152 9.35 14.72 -0.21
C ASN A 152 10.74 15.35 -0.29
N ASP A 153 10.86 16.63 0.11
CA ASP A 153 12.14 17.38 0.08
C ASP A 153 13.24 16.74 0.95
N ASN A 154 12.86 15.99 1.99
CA ASN A 154 13.80 15.25 2.83
C ASN A 154 14.26 13.91 2.23
N GLY A 155 13.89 13.61 0.98
CA GLY A 155 14.24 12.38 0.27
C GLY A 155 13.33 11.18 0.56
N SER A 156 12.42 11.27 1.54
CA SER A 156 11.45 10.20 1.79
C SER A 156 10.38 10.14 0.70
N VAL A 157 9.90 8.93 0.41
CA VAL A 157 8.91 8.69 -0.65
C VAL A 157 7.64 8.12 -0.06
N ARG A 158 6.52 8.79 -0.30
CA ARG A 158 5.19 8.28 0.06
C ARG A 158 4.56 7.58 -1.13
N LEU A 159 4.18 6.32 -0.96
CA LEU A 159 3.42 5.53 -1.94
C LEU A 159 1.93 5.61 -1.61
N PHE A 160 1.08 5.73 -2.63
CA PHE A 160 -0.36 5.85 -2.49
C PHE A 160 -1.09 4.65 -3.10
N PHE A 161 -2.06 4.13 -2.37
CA PHE A 161 -2.90 3.01 -2.77
C PHE A 161 -4.37 3.41 -2.80
N ILE A 162 -5.16 2.75 -3.65
CA ILE A 162 -6.63 2.94 -3.64
C ILE A 162 -7.22 2.36 -2.36
N LYS A 163 -8.50 2.58 -2.08
CA LYS A 163 -9.16 1.97 -0.91
C LYS A 163 -8.99 0.44 -0.91
N ALA A 164 -8.71 -0.14 0.25
CA ALA A 164 -8.58 -1.58 0.38
C ALA A 164 -9.92 -2.30 0.10
N ASP A 165 -9.85 -3.45 -0.56
CA ASP A 165 -11.02 -4.33 -0.74
C ASP A 165 -11.44 -4.95 0.59
N THR A 166 -12.70 -5.37 0.66
CA THR A 166 -13.23 -6.10 1.81
C THR A 166 -12.37 -7.33 2.11
N GLY A 167 -11.96 -7.47 3.37
CA GLY A 167 -11.14 -8.59 3.82
C GLY A 167 -9.64 -8.41 3.62
N ASN A 168 -9.17 -7.34 2.96
CA ASN A 168 -7.75 -7.01 2.96
C ASN A 168 -7.29 -6.73 4.41
N VAL A 169 -6.14 -7.28 4.78
CA VAL A 169 -5.53 -7.11 6.11
C VAL A 169 -4.38 -6.12 6.02
N SER A 170 -3.45 -6.36 5.10
CA SER A 170 -2.32 -5.49 4.85
C SER A 170 -1.84 -5.60 3.40
N THR A 171 -0.86 -4.78 3.05
CA THR A 171 -0.07 -4.90 1.83
C THR A 171 1.40 -4.74 2.17
N THR A 172 2.17 -5.81 1.98
CA THR A 172 3.63 -5.83 2.14
C THR A 172 4.25 -5.10 0.95
N ILE A 173 5.05 -4.07 1.23
CA ILE A 173 5.88 -3.37 0.25
C ILE A 173 7.31 -3.87 0.40
N LYS A 174 7.89 -4.38 -0.67
CA LYS A 174 9.27 -4.84 -0.78
C LYS A 174 10.07 -3.86 -1.64
N TYR A 175 11.21 -3.40 -1.17
CA TYR A 175 12.04 -2.41 -1.86
C TYR A 175 13.52 -2.56 -1.49
N THR A 176 14.40 -1.86 -2.21
CA THR A 176 15.82 -1.75 -1.85
C THR A 176 16.06 -0.49 -1.05
N ASN A 177 16.69 -0.60 0.12
CA ASN A 177 17.00 0.57 0.95
C ASN A 177 18.28 1.29 0.50
N THR A 178 18.58 2.46 1.07
CA THR A 178 19.76 3.28 0.75
C THR A 178 21.09 2.58 1.05
N ALA A 179 21.11 1.58 1.92
CA ALA A 179 22.27 0.72 2.17
C ALA A 179 22.44 -0.39 1.10
N GLY A 180 21.51 -0.51 0.15
CA GLY A 180 21.52 -1.53 -0.90
C GLY A 180 20.96 -2.90 -0.47
N ALA A 181 20.34 -2.99 0.71
CA ALA A 181 19.72 -4.21 1.22
C ALA A 181 18.22 -4.25 0.89
N GLU A 182 17.67 -5.46 0.79
CA GLU A 182 16.22 -5.66 0.70
C GLU A 182 15.54 -5.27 2.02
N ALA A 183 14.47 -4.49 1.93
CA ALA A 183 13.66 -4.05 3.06
C ALA A 183 12.17 -4.25 2.76
N THR A 184 11.38 -4.41 3.83
CA THR A 184 9.93 -4.56 3.74
C THR A 184 9.21 -3.58 4.67
N LYS A 185 8.04 -3.08 4.27
CA LYS A 185 7.11 -2.37 5.14
C LYS A 185 5.66 -2.82 4.92
N GLU A 186 4.86 -2.81 5.97
CA GLU A 186 3.45 -3.19 5.92
C GLU A 186 2.54 -1.95 5.84
N LEU A 187 1.75 -1.87 4.77
CA LEU A 187 0.65 -0.92 4.63
C LEU A 187 -0.62 -1.52 5.24
N SER A 188 -1.17 -0.87 6.27
CA SER A 188 -2.47 -1.25 6.85
C SER A 188 -3.61 -1.05 5.84
N ALA A 189 -4.63 -1.92 5.89
CA ALA A 189 -5.85 -1.81 5.09
C ALA A 189 -6.55 -0.44 5.24
N ASP A 190 -6.50 0.15 6.45
CA ASP A 190 -7.14 1.44 6.76
C ASP A 190 -6.35 2.67 6.29
N SER A 191 -5.10 2.48 5.85
CA SER A 191 -4.27 3.57 5.35
C SER A 191 -4.35 3.69 3.83
N ALA A 192 -4.37 4.93 3.32
CA ALA A 192 -4.31 5.23 1.90
C ALA A 192 -2.87 5.26 1.33
N GLY A 193 -1.84 5.10 2.18
CA GLY A 193 -0.46 5.13 1.72
C GLY A 193 0.58 4.93 2.81
N ILE A 194 1.82 4.72 2.40
CA ILE A 194 2.94 4.41 3.28
C ILE A 194 4.18 5.19 2.86
N THR A 195 4.98 5.62 3.85
CA THR A 195 6.21 6.39 3.60
C THR A 195 7.44 5.50 3.77
N LEU A 196 8.26 5.44 2.72
CA LEU A 196 9.58 4.84 2.70
C LEU A 196 10.61 5.94 2.95
N THR A 197 11.31 5.87 4.09
CA THR A 197 12.27 6.90 4.52
C THR A 197 13.67 6.67 3.98
N ASP A 198 13.92 5.47 3.49
CA ASP A 198 15.23 4.95 3.10
C ASP A 198 15.17 4.24 1.75
N LEU A 199 14.20 4.55 0.88
CA LEU A 199 14.14 3.99 -0.46
C LEU A 199 15.37 4.42 -1.28
N LYS A 200 16.07 3.44 -1.88
CA LYS A 200 17.04 3.74 -2.94
C LYS A 200 16.31 3.96 -4.27
N LEU A 201 16.28 5.22 -4.71
CA LEU A 201 15.63 5.60 -5.96
C LEU A 201 16.25 4.87 -7.17
N GLY A 202 15.47 4.70 -8.24
CA GLY A 202 15.82 3.93 -9.44
C GLY A 202 15.67 2.41 -9.29
N THR A 203 15.58 1.89 -8.06
CA THR A 203 15.39 0.45 -7.81
C THR A 203 13.93 0.01 -7.93
N ALA A 204 13.72 -1.29 -8.13
CA ALA A 204 12.38 -1.87 -8.19
C ALA A 204 11.70 -1.83 -6.82
N ILE A 205 10.39 -1.57 -6.85
CA ILE A 205 9.50 -1.65 -5.69
C ILE A 205 8.43 -2.65 -6.05
N GLN A 206 8.14 -3.57 -5.15
CA GLN A 206 7.14 -4.61 -5.34
C GLN A 206 6.15 -4.60 -4.18
N TYR A 207 4.91 -5.04 -4.42
CA TYR A 207 3.90 -5.11 -3.37
C TYR A 207 3.07 -6.38 -3.44
N ARG A 208 2.64 -6.88 -2.27
CA ARG A 208 1.81 -8.08 -2.15
C ARG A 208 0.78 -7.90 -1.04
N SER A 209 -0.49 -8.08 -1.37
CA SER A 209 -1.59 -7.91 -0.43
C SER A 209 -1.97 -9.21 0.27
N SER A 210 -2.47 -9.06 1.49
CA SER A 210 -2.89 -10.14 2.37
C SER A 210 -4.38 -9.99 2.72
N TYR A 211 -5.09 -11.10 2.87
CA TYR A 211 -6.54 -11.14 3.00
C TYR A 211 -7.00 -12.18 4.02
N LYS A 212 -8.11 -11.89 4.70
CA LYS A 212 -8.92 -12.87 5.41
C LYS A 212 -10.22 -13.14 4.63
N PRO A 213 -10.59 -14.41 4.41
CA PRO A 213 -11.84 -14.74 3.72
C PRO A 213 -13.09 -14.34 4.51
N THR A 214 -13.01 -14.38 5.84
CA THR A 214 -14.02 -13.89 6.77
C THR A 214 -13.33 -13.20 7.94
N LEU A 215 -14.03 -12.30 8.65
CA LEU A 215 -13.43 -11.55 9.76
C LEU A 215 -12.88 -12.47 10.87
N ASP A 216 -13.56 -13.59 11.10
CA ASP A 216 -13.25 -14.59 12.10
C ASP A 216 -12.29 -15.70 11.61
N ALA A 217 -11.82 -15.63 10.36
CA ALA A 217 -10.84 -16.58 9.85
C ALA A 217 -9.55 -16.57 10.69
N VAL A 218 -9.02 -17.77 10.96
CA VAL A 218 -7.81 -17.94 11.77
C VAL A 218 -6.53 -17.68 10.97
N ASP A 219 -6.59 -17.83 9.65
CA ASP A 219 -5.43 -17.69 8.77
C ASP A 219 -5.59 -16.51 7.81
N VAL A 220 -4.45 -15.92 7.44
CA VAL A 220 -4.34 -14.87 6.44
C VAL A 220 -3.74 -15.46 5.17
N PHE A 221 -4.32 -15.12 4.02
CA PHE A 221 -3.88 -15.57 2.71
C PHE A 221 -3.21 -14.40 1.98
N ASN A 222 -2.02 -14.65 1.43
CA ASN A 222 -1.39 -13.68 0.54
C ASN A 222 -1.82 -13.93 -0.90
N ALA A 223 -1.99 -12.85 -1.67
CA ALA A 223 -2.12 -12.94 -3.13
C ALA A 223 -1.00 -13.80 -3.72
N PRO A 224 -1.18 -14.49 -4.87
CA PRO A 224 -0.22 -15.49 -5.33
C PRO A 224 1.20 -14.96 -5.55
N ALA A 225 1.33 -13.72 -6.01
CA ALA A 225 2.61 -13.11 -6.36
C ALA A 225 2.69 -11.64 -5.91
N PHE A 226 3.91 -11.11 -5.89
CA PHE A 226 4.15 -9.68 -5.83
C PHE A 226 3.87 -9.06 -7.20
N ASP A 227 3.28 -7.86 -7.20
CA ASP A 227 3.19 -6.99 -8.37
C ASP A 227 4.26 -5.90 -8.30
N ASP A 228 4.63 -5.36 -9.48
CA ASP A 228 5.57 -4.26 -9.59
C ASP A 228 4.88 -2.91 -9.39
N PHE A 229 5.46 -2.08 -8.54
CA PHE A 229 5.10 -0.67 -8.41
C PHE A 229 5.95 0.16 -9.40
N PRO A 230 5.43 1.28 -9.95
CA PRO A 230 6.20 2.14 -10.84
C PRO A 230 7.56 2.54 -10.24
N LYS A 231 8.63 2.44 -11.05
CA LYS A 231 9.95 2.90 -10.62
C LYS A 231 9.93 4.39 -10.30
N ILE A 232 10.61 4.75 -9.21
CA ILE A 232 10.69 6.12 -8.72
C ILE A 232 12.14 6.57 -8.85
N TYR A 233 12.38 7.51 -9.75
CA TYR A 233 13.73 8.01 -10.04
C TYR A 233 14.05 9.24 -9.19
N GLY A 234 15.34 9.40 -8.89
CA GLY A 234 15.85 10.63 -8.29
C GLY A 234 15.91 11.75 -9.30
N ILE A 235 15.96 12.99 -8.81
CA ILE A 235 16.32 14.16 -9.61
C ILE A 235 17.58 14.74 -8.98
N VAL A 236 18.68 14.74 -9.72
CA VAL A 236 19.99 15.23 -9.27
C VAL A 236 20.47 16.35 -10.17
N GLU A 237 21.25 17.27 -9.60
CA GLU A 237 21.88 18.34 -10.38
C GLU A 237 22.89 17.77 -11.39
N CYS A 238 22.92 18.31 -12.59
CA CYS A 238 23.98 18.04 -13.55
C CYS A 238 25.31 18.63 -13.05
N ASP A 239 26.42 17.92 -13.22
CA ASP A 239 27.72 18.41 -12.79
C ASP A 239 28.16 19.63 -13.60
N LYS A 240 27.99 20.82 -13.00
CA LYS A 240 28.38 22.12 -13.59
C LYS A 240 29.87 22.23 -13.91
N SER A 241 30.74 21.46 -13.25
CA SER A 241 32.18 21.50 -13.55
C SER A 241 32.50 20.97 -14.96
N LEU A 242 31.57 20.22 -15.55
CA LEU A 242 31.66 19.72 -16.91
C LEU A 242 31.14 20.71 -17.95
N PHE A 243 30.43 21.77 -17.52
CA PHE A 243 29.76 22.69 -18.42
C PHE A 243 30.76 23.62 -19.10
N LYS A 244 30.60 23.82 -20.40
CA LYS A 244 31.48 24.66 -21.22
C LYS A 244 30.69 25.45 -22.25
N PRO A 245 31.09 26.70 -22.57
CA PRO A 245 30.51 27.41 -23.70
C PRO A 245 30.73 26.60 -24.99
N TYR A 246 29.74 26.56 -25.86
CA TYR A 246 29.82 25.87 -27.15
C TYR A 246 29.29 26.79 -28.25
N ASN A 247 30.10 27.77 -28.64
CA ASN A 247 29.68 28.83 -29.55
C ASN A 247 29.52 28.31 -30.99
N LEU A 248 28.33 28.43 -31.55
CA LEU A 248 28.03 28.12 -32.96
C LEU A 248 27.89 29.41 -33.79
N PRO A 249 28.06 29.37 -35.13
CA PRO A 249 28.06 30.57 -35.97
C PRO A 249 26.81 31.44 -35.89
N THR A 250 25.66 30.86 -35.52
CA THR A 250 24.37 31.56 -35.41
C THR A 250 24.04 32.01 -33.98
N ASP A 251 24.85 31.63 -33.00
CA ASP A 251 24.65 32.04 -31.61
C ASP A 251 24.99 33.52 -31.43
N ILE A 252 24.33 34.15 -30.47
CA ILE A 252 24.59 35.53 -30.11
C ILE A 252 25.76 35.56 -29.12
N PRO A 253 26.85 36.29 -29.40
CA PRO A 253 28.00 36.34 -28.50
C PRO A 253 27.63 37.02 -27.17
N SER A 254 28.40 36.74 -26.13
CA SER A 254 28.42 37.55 -24.91
C SER A 254 28.91 38.97 -25.18
N ALA A 255 28.58 39.89 -24.28
CA ALA A 255 29.00 41.28 -24.35
C ALA A 255 29.33 41.83 -22.95
N TYR A 256 30.04 42.97 -22.92
CA TYR A 256 30.30 43.76 -21.72
C TYR A 256 31.04 43.04 -20.58
N GLY A 257 31.79 41.97 -20.89
CA GLY A 257 32.46 41.13 -19.89
C GLY A 257 31.50 40.23 -19.10
N TRP A 258 30.25 40.11 -19.54
CA TRP A 258 29.23 39.19 -19.02
C TRP A 258 29.21 37.93 -19.89
N GLU A 259 29.98 36.95 -19.48
CA GLU A 259 30.34 35.76 -20.26
C GLU A 259 29.50 34.53 -19.91
N THR A 260 29.39 33.57 -20.83
CA THR A 260 28.54 32.38 -20.65
C THR A 260 28.95 31.53 -19.44
N TYR A 261 30.24 31.52 -19.07
CA TYR A 261 30.74 30.71 -17.95
C TYR A 261 30.15 31.12 -16.60
N TYR A 262 29.73 32.38 -16.43
CA TYR A 262 29.10 32.85 -15.19
C TYR A 262 27.76 32.17 -14.93
N LEU A 263 27.15 31.53 -15.94
CA LEU A 263 25.86 30.84 -15.77
C LEU A 263 25.93 29.56 -14.96
N TRP A 264 27.13 29.09 -14.60
CA TRP A 264 27.31 27.88 -13.82
C TRP A 264 28.52 27.97 -12.89
N ASP A 265 28.90 29.18 -12.50
CA ASP A 265 30.01 29.43 -11.57
C ASP A 265 29.59 29.34 -10.10
N LYS A 266 28.30 29.05 -9.85
CA LYS A 266 27.65 28.95 -8.53
C LYS A 266 27.51 30.29 -7.81
N SER A 267 27.63 31.40 -8.53
CA SER A 267 27.35 32.75 -8.04
C SER A 267 25.94 33.19 -8.47
N THR A 268 25.20 33.82 -7.57
CA THR A 268 23.95 34.52 -7.90
C THR A 268 24.13 36.04 -7.91
N ASN A 269 25.38 36.51 -7.94
CA ASN A 269 25.75 37.91 -8.03
C ASN A 269 26.10 38.31 -9.47
N GLU A 270 26.19 39.62 -9.71
CA GLU A 270 26.72 40.14 -10.97
C GLU A 270 28.26 40.07 -10.99
N PRO A 271 28.89 39.85 -12.17
CA PRO A 271 28.27 39.69 -13.48
C PRO A 271 27.67 38.29 -13.72
N GLY A 272 26.79 38.20 -14.71
CA GLY A 272 26.29 36.95 -15.28
C GLY A 272 26.64 36.85 -16.77
N PHE A 273 25.71 36.33 -17.59
CA PHE A 273 25.76 36.39 -19.05
C PHE A 273 24.88 37.53 -19.59
N HIS A 274 25.35 38.20 -20.65
CA HIS A 274 24.61 39.27 -21.32
C HIS A 274 24.91 39.26 -22.82
N THR A 275 23.90 39.43 -23.66
CA THR A 275 24.08 39.58 -25.12
C THR A 275 24.17 41.05 -25.56
N PRO A 276 24.79 41.38 -26.70
CA PRO A 276 24.64 42.72 -27.27
C PRO A 276 23.18 42.96 -27.73
N GLY A 277 22.82 44.23 -27.90
CA GLY A 277 21.54 44.62 -28.48
C GLY A 277 21.50 44.27 -29.98
N THR A 278 20.68 43.30 -30.38
CA THR A 278 20.49 42.89 -31.79
C THR A 278 19.00 42.61 -32.07
N SER A 279 18.66 41.76 -33.03
CA SER A 279 17.29 41.30 -33.25
C SER A 279 16.93 40.13 -32.32
N MET A 280 15.69 40.12 -31.80
CA MET A 280 15.09 38.94 -31.16
C MET A 280 14.46 38.01 -32.22
N PRO A 281 14.37 36.69 -31.98
CA PRO A 281 14.85 35.96 -30.82
C PRO A 281 16.38 35.82 -30.80
N GLN A 282 16.94 35.64 -29.59
CA GLN A 282 18.37 35.42 -29.39
C GLN A 282 18.62 34.08 -28.70
N TRP A 283 19.80 33.48 -28.91
CA TRP A 283 20.16 32.21 -28.27
C TRP A 283 21.67 32.06 -28.07
N PHE A 284 22.02 31.19 -27.13
CA PHE A 284 23.38 30.67 -26.94
C PHE A 284 23.33 29.15 -26.77
N THR A 285 24.48 28.52 -26.95
CA THR A 285 24.65 27.07 -26.83
C THR A 285 25.77 26.73 -25.85
N PHE A 286 25.57 25.67 -25.07
CA PHE A 286 26.59 25.14 -24.16
C PHE A 286 26.62 23.60 -24.21
N ASP A 287 27.79 23.06 -23.90
CA ASP A 287 28.03 21.62 -23.69
C ASP A 287 27.86 21.32 -22.19
N MET A 288 26.95 20.41 -21.83
CA MET A 288 26.83 19.94 -20.44
C MET A 288 27.97 18.99 -20.03
N GLY A 289 28.82 18.57 -20.98
CA GLY A 289 29.91 17.61 -20.79
C GLY A 289 29.47 16.18 -20.51
N GLN A 290 28.16 15.94 -20.37
CA GLN A 290 27.54 14.64 -20.18
C GLN A 290 26.20 14.58 -20.92
N GLN A 291 25.79 13.38 -21.36
CA GLN A 291 24.41 13.15 -21.80
C GLN A 291 23.51 13.02 -20.58
N ALA A 292 22.37 13.73 -20.58
CA ALA A 292 21.42 13.73 -19.48
C ALA A 292 19.97 13.75 -19.99
N SER A 293 19.13 12.91 -19.38
CA SER A 293 17.67 13.00 -19.49
C SER A 293 17.19 14.08 -18.53
N LEU A 294 16.84 15.24 -19.05
CA LEU A 294 16.56 16.44 -18.26
C LEU A 294 15.18 16.37 -17.60
N ALA A 295 15.12 16.71 -16.32
CA ALA A 295 13.89 16.70 -15.52
C ALA A 295 13.45 18.11 -15.10
N LYS A 296 14.40 18.94 -14.64
CA LYS A 296 14.13 20.31 -14.20
C LYS A 296 15.25 21.25 -14.65
N MET A 297 14.95 22.54 -14.66
CA MET A 297 15.92 23.62 -14.76
C MET A 297 15.59 24.70 -13.73
N LYS A 298 16.59 25.36 -13.19
CA LYS A 298 16.42 26.64 -12.48
C LYS A 298 17.18 27.74 -13.20
N ILE A 299 16.63 28.94 -13.20
CA ILE A 299 17.32 30.13 -13.70
C ILE A 299 17.27 31.25 -12.66
N TRP A 300 18.34 32.03 -12.55
CA TRP A 300 18.39 33.21 -11.70
C TRP A 300 18.45 34.47 -12.56
N GLN A 301 17.53 35.38 -12.29
CA GLN A 301 17.45 36.68 -12.93
C GLN A 301 18.53 37.62 -12.42
N ARG A 302 18.84 38.65 -13.22
CA ARG A 302 19.61 39.80 -12.76
C ARG A 302 18.80 40.57 -11.73
N THR A 303 19.26 40.55 -10.48
CA THR A 303 18.53 41.08 -9.31
C THR A 303 18.42 42.61 -9.31
N SER A 304 19.43 43.32 -9.81
CA SER A 304 19.36 44.79 -9.98
C SER A 304 18.33 45.26 -11.02
N ALA A 305 17.79 44.32 -11.81
CA ALA A 305 16.89 44.54 -12.93
C ALA A 305 15.65 43.61 -12.86
N LEU A 306 15.25 43.21 -11.66
CA LEU A 306 14.29 42.13 -11.43
C LEU A 306 12.98 42.27 -12.23
N TYR A 307 12.59 41.24 -12.98
CA TYR A 307 11.41 41.25 -13.86
C TYR A 307 11.35 42.47 -14.79
N ASN A 308 12.51 42.92 -15.28
CA ASN A 308 12.66 44.05 -16.19
C ASN A 308 13.88 43.83 -17.12
N TYR A 309 14.08 44.76 -18.04
CA TYR A 309 15.17 44.78 -19.01
C TYR A 309 15.33 43.43 -19.73
N GLY A 310 16.55 42.88 -19.74
CA GLY A 310 16.91 41.66 -20.42
C GLY A 310 16.58 40.37 -19.67
N ASN A 311 15.87 40.41 -18.54
CA ASN A 311 15.49 39.16 -17.87
C ASN A 311 14.52 38.35 -18.77
N PRO A 312 14.80 37.06 -19.05
CA PRO A 312 13.96 36.26 -19.94
C PRO A 312 12.52 36.12 -19.43
N LYS A 313 11.53 36.34 -20.30
CA LYS A 313 10.11 36.16 -20.01
C LYS A 313 9.54 34.95 -20.73
N ARG A 314 9.85 34.77 -22.02
CA ARG A 314 9.47 33.57 -22.79
C ARG A 314 10.69 33.01 -23.49
N PHE A 315 10.90 31.71 -23.35
CA PHE A 315 12.07 31.05 -23.92
C PHE A 315 11.78 29.58 -24.25
N GLU A 316 12.66 29.00 -25.06
CA GLU A 316 12.61 27.62 -25.51
C GLU A 316 13.96 26.95 -25.26
N ILE A 317 13.93 25.67 -24.90
CA ILE A 317 15.13 24.86 -24.68
C ILE A 317 15.19 23.76 -25.73
N TYR A 318 16.35 23.60 -26.35
CA TYR A 318 16.62 22.58 -27.34
C TYR A 318 17.79 21.69 -26.92
N GLY A 319 17.73 20.41 -27.29
CA GLY A 319 18.77 19.41 -27.03
C GLY A 319 19.34 18.83 -28.33
N SER A 320 20.62 18.51 -28.32
CA SER A 320 21.28 17.77 -29.39
C SER A 320 22.40 16.88 -28.85
N ASN A 321 22.72 15.80 -29.58
CA ASN A 321 23.90 14.97 -29.36
C ASN A 321 24.95 15.13 -30.47
N SER A 322 24.63 15.84 -31.55
CA SER A 322 25.53 16.13 -32.66
C SER A 322 25.12 17.45 -33.32
N PRO A 323 25.37 18.61 -32.67
CA PRO A 323 24.98 19.91 -33.19
C PRO A 323 25.57 20.15 -34.59
N SER A 324 24.74 20.62 -35.53
CA SER A 324 25.20 21.05 -36.85
C SER A 324 26.22 22.18 -36.69
N ALA A 325 27.41 22.00 -37.26
CA ALA A 325 28.51 22.95 -37.13
C ALA A 325 28.23 24.32 -37.75
N ASP A 326 27.26 24.39 -38.68
CA ASP A 326 26.78 25.65 -39.28
C ASP A 326 25.88 26.47 -38.34
N GLY A 327 25.54 25.95 -37.16
CA GLY A 327 24.66 26.58 -36.19
C GLY A 327 23.17 26.50 -36.53
N SER A 328 22.79 25.84 -37.62
CA SER A 328 21.38 25.61 -37.98
C SER A 328 20.64 24.79 -36.92
N TYR A 329 19.31 24.81 -36.98
CA TYR A 329 18.45 24.03 -36.08
C TYR A 329 18.24 22.57 -36.54
N ASN A 330 18.83 22.14 -37.66
CA ASN A 330 18.56 20.83 -38.29
C ASN A 330 18.85 19.62 -37.38
N SER A 331 19.84 19.75 -36.48
CA SER A 331 20.24 18.71 -35.54
C SER A 331 19.63 18.89 -34.14
N TRP A 332 18.65 19.78 -33.97
CA TRP A 332 18.15 20.21 -32.67
C TRP A 332 16.72 19.74 -32.45
N THR A 333 16.49 19.13 -31.29
CA THR A 333 15.15 18.75 -30.84
C THR A 333 14.66 19.74 -29.79
N LYS A 334 13.49 20.31 -30.00
CA LYS A 334 12.85 21.16 -29.00
C LYS A 334 12.43 20.32 -27.80
N LEU A 335 12.89 20.67 -26.61
CA LEU A 335 12.59 19.96 -25.36
C LEU A 335 11.37 20.55 -24.66
N ALA A 336 11.29 21.89 -24.60
CA ALA A 336 10.19 22.58 -23.95
C ALA A 336 10.11 24.07 -24.35
N SER A 337 8.94 24.66 -24.14
CA SER A 337 8.74 26.12 -24.08
C SER A 337 8.41 26.50 -22.65
N PHE A 338 8.95 27.62 -22.17
CA PHE A 338 8.70 28.11 -20.82
C PHE A 338 8.35 29.59 -20.82
N THR A 339 7.58 29.98 -19.80
CA THR A 339 7.23 31.37 -19.50
C THR A 339 7.62 31.63 -18.05
N SER A 340 8.45 32.63 -17.81
CA SER A 340 8.78 33.10 -16.46
C SER A 340 7.54 33.71 -15.80
N VAL A 341 7.38 33.45 -14.50
CA VAL A 341 6.29 33.91 -13.67
C VAL A 341 6.79 34.96 -12.69
N LYS A 342 6.09 36.08 -12.68
CA LYS A 342 6.20 37.11 -11.65
C LYS A 342 5.05 36.93 -10.66
N PRO A 343 5.30 36.47 -9.42
CA PRO A 343 4.25 36.14 -8.46
C PRO A 343 3.21 37.24 -8.25
N SER A 344 3.64 38.51 -8.19
CA SER A 344 2.72 39.63 -7.95
C SER A 344 1.81 39.96 -9.13
N GLY A 345 2.18 39.57 -10.35
CA GLY A 345 1.48 39.97 -11.58
C GLY A 345 1.52 41.48 -11.87
N LEU A 346 2.25 42.29 -11.09
CA LEU A 346 2.33 43.73 -11.28
C LEU A 346 3.06 44.10 -12.59
N PRO A 347 2.82 45.30 -13.15
CA PRO A 347 3.52 45.75 -14.36
C PRO A 347 5.05 45.76 -14.23
N THR A 348 5.76 45.69 -15.36
CA THR A 348 7.22 45.85 -15.44
C THR A 348 7.65 47.16 -14.77
N GLY A 349 8.72 47.12 -13.98
CA GLY A 349 9.23 48.27 -13.21
C GLY A 349 8.67 48.39 -11.79
N GLN A 350 7.71 47.54 -11.39
CA GLN A 350 7.23 47.43 -10.01
C GLN A 350 7.54 46.04 -9.46
N THR A 351 8.05 45.91 -8.24
CA THR A 351 8.35 44.60 -7.63
C THR A 351 7.89 44.57 -6.18
N THR A 352 7.45 43.39 -5.73
CA THR A 352 7.12 43.10 -4.34
C THR A 352 8.21 42.26 -3.68
N GLN A 353 8.16 42.11 -2.35
CA GLN A 353 9.05 41.19 -1.65
C GLN A 353 8.85 39.74 -2.13
N ALA A 354 7.62 39.32 -2.41
CA ALA A 354 7.34 37.99 -2.95
C ALA A 354 8.01 37.74 -4.31
N ASP A 355 8.08 38.77 -5.17
CA ASP A 355 8.81 38.69 -6.43
C ASP A 355 10.33 38.52 -6.19
N ALA A 356 10.88 39.30 -5.26
CA ALA A 356 12.29 39.22 -4.89
C ALA A 356 12.67 37.86 -4.29
N ASP A 357 11.86 37.34 -3.37
CA ASP A 357 12.08 36.05 -2.71
C ASP A 357 12.01 34.89 -3.71
N PHE A 358 11.02 34.92 -4.63
CA PHE A 358 10.88 33.90 -5.65
C PHE A 358 12.06 33.91 -6.63
N ALA A 359 12.52 35.09 -7.06
CA ALA A 359 13.68 35.21 -7.93
C ALA A 359 14.98 34.81 -7.24
N ALA A 360 15.16 35.15 -5.95
CA ALA A 360 16.33 34.76 -5.16
C ALA A 360 16.43 33.23 -4.99
N ALA A 361 15.29 32.54 -4.86
CA ALA A 361 15.23 31.08 -4.77
C ALA A 361 15.60 30.34 -6.08
N GLY A 362 15.70 31.07 -7.20
CA GLY A 362 15.88 30.53 -8.54
C GLY A 362 14.59 29.95 -9.08
N GLU A 363 14.11 30.51 -10.19
CA GLU A 363 12.83 30.14 -10.76
C GLU A 363 12.87 28.71 -11.33
N PRO A 364 12.02 27.78 -10.85
CA PRO A 364 12.03 26.40 -11.31
C PRO A 364 11.17 26.19 -12.56
N PHE A 365 11.69 25.39 -13.50
CA PHE A 365 11.02 24.95 -14.71
C PHE A 365 11.08 23.42 -14.79
N THR A 366 9.97 22.77 -15.12
CA THR A 366 9.87 21.30 -15.20
C THR A 366 9.74 20.88 -16.66
N PHE A 367 10.63 19.99 -17.10
CA PHE A 367 10.55 19.41 -18.45
C PHE A 367 9.45 18.35 -18.55
N PRO A 368 8.98 18.03 -19.77
CA PRO A 368 8.17 16.83 -19.99
C PRO A 368 8.86 15.58 -19.44
N ALA A 369 8.07 14.59 -18.98
CA ALA A 369 8.61 13.30 -18.55
C ALA A 369 9.25 12.55 -19.74
N ASP A 370 10.16 11.62 -19.43
CA ASP A 370 10.76 10.66 -20.37
C ASP A 370 11.52 11.29 -21.57
N LEU A 371 12.09 12.48 -21.40
CA LEU A 371 12.95 13.06 -22.43
C LEU A 371 14.16 12.16 -22.73
N PRO A 372 14.53 11.99 -24.02
CA PRO A 372 15.80 11.38 -24.40
C PRO A 372 16.98 12.12 -23.78
N ALA A 373 18.12 11.43 -23.63
CA ALA A 373 19.32 12.05 -23.10
C ALA A 373 20.01 12.92 -24.17
N TYR A 374 20.32 14.16 -23.82
CA TYR A 374 21.06 15.10 -24.67
C TYR A 374 22.29 15.64 -23.96
N ARG A 375 23.32 16.02 -24.72
CA ARG A 375 24.57 16.62 -24.18
C ARG A 375 24.64 18.12 -24.40
N TYR A 376 24.29 18.59 -25.60
CA TYR A 376 24.36 20.00 -25.96
C TYR A 376 23.00 20.65 -25.79
N ILE A 377 22.98 21.82 -25.16
CA ILE A 377 21.76 22.57 -24.87
C ILE A 377 21.85 23.94 -25.54
N ARG A 378 20.75 24.32 -26.21
CA ARG A 378 20.57 25.66 -26.77
C ARG A 378 19.41 26.35 -26.09
N PHE A 379 19.69 27.51 -25.51
CA PHE A 379 18.73 28.33 -24.77
C PHE A 379 18.32 29.50 -25.66
N LYS A 380 17.04 29.53 -26.06
CA LYS A 380 16.51 30.53 -27.00
C LYS A 380 15.49 31.43 -26.33
N VAL A 381 15.82 32.71 -26.19
CA VAL A 381 14.92 33.73 -25.63
C VAL A 381 14.07 34.32 -26.75
N LEU A 382 12.75 34.29 -26.55
CA LEU A 382 11.75 34.84 -27.46
C LEU A 382 11.32 36.25 -27.03
N GLU A 383 11.23 36.49 -25.72
CA GLU A 383 10.74 37.74 -25.13
C GLU A 383 11.44 37.98 -23.79
N THR A 384 11.77 39.23 -23.49
CA THR A 384 12.28 39.66 -22.18
C THR A 384 11.23 40.48 -21.43
N TRP A 385 11.33 40.53 -20.11
CA TRP A 385 10.39 41.28 -19.27
C TRP A 385 10.36 42.78 -19.56
N GLY A 386 11.49 43.36 -19.99
CA GLY A 386 11.59 44.76 -20.37
C GLY A 386 11.31 45.07 -21.84
N GLY A 387 10.99 44.06 -22.67
CA GLY A 387 10.83 44.26 -24.12
C GLY A 387 12.12 44.69 -24.82
N THR A 388 13.27 44.36 -24.24
CA THR A 388 14.60 44.69 -24.77
C THR A 388 14.98 43.80 -25.94
N ASN A 389 15.93 44.26 -26.73
CA ASN A 389 16.48 43.54 -27.88
C ASN A 389 17.81 42.82 -27.55
N TYR A 390 17.99 42.52 -26.26
CA TYR A 390 19.09 41.77 -25.65
C TYR A 390 18.51 41.04 -24.43
N PHE A 391 19.23 40.05 -23.91
CA PHE A 391 18.87 39.40 -22.65
C PHE A 391 20.10 39.17 -21.77
N HIS A 392 19.82 38.92 -20.48
CA HIS A 392 20.83 38.59 -19.49
C HIS A 392 20.31 37.55 -18.50
N LEU A 393 21.20 36.75 -17.98
CA LEU A 393 20.91 35.72 -16.98
C LEU A 393 22.08 35.63 -16.01
N ILE A 394 21.81 35.38 -14.74
CA ILE A 394 22.86 35.30 -13.71
C ILE A 394 23.39 33.87 -13.60
N GLU A 395 22.51 32.92 -13.34
CA GLU A 395 22.87 31.53 -13.10
C GLU A 395 21.82 30.62 -13.75
N LEU A 396 22.24 29.44 -14.20
CA LEU A 396 21.36 28.35 -14.62
C LEU A 396 21.79 27.04 -13.98
N THR A 397 20.82 26.20 -13.66
CA THR A 397 21.07 24.86 -13.12
C THR A 397 20.19 23.86 -13.86
N MET A 398 20.79 22.83 -14.42
CA MET A 398 20.09 21.72 -15.07
C MET A 398 20.03 20.54 -14.11
N TYR A 399 18.87 19.88 -14.02
CA TYR A 399 18.69 18.67 -13.24
C TYR A 399 18.33 17.51 -14.16
N LYS A 400 18.90 16.34 -13.89
CA LYS A 400 18.69 15.10 -14.63
C LYS A 400 17.95 14.07 -13.79
N VAL A 401 17.26 13.17 -14.48
CA VAL A 401 16.76 11.93 -13.88
C VAL A 401 17.97 11.07 -13.47
N ASP A 402 18.03 10.73 -12.20
CA ASP A 402 18.99 9.77 -11.64
C ASP A 402 18.40 8.37 -11.78
N LYS A 403 18.88 7.65 -12.80
CA LYS A 403 18.32 6.37 -13.26
C LYS A 403 18.93 5.17 -12.55
#